data_AF-A0A9D3BQ17-F1
#
_entry.id   AF-A0A9D3BQ17-F1
#
_cell.length_a   1.000
_cell.length_b   1.000
_cell.length_c   1.000
_cell.angle_alpha   90.00
_cell.angle_beta   90.00
_cell.angle_gamma   90.00
#
_symmetry.space_group_name_H-M   'P 1'
#
loop_
_entity.id
_entity.type
_entity.pdbx_description
1 polymer ?
#
loop_
_entity_poly.entity_id
_entity_poly.type
_entity_poly.pdbx_seq_one_letter_code
_entity_poly.pdbx_strand_id
1 'polypeptide(L)'
;MNGLMNKTSAMFAVFHLSLLVLCCSSSSSAEAELAPPQNPTMITLNTNYTLVWTWDQGSEESSGVTFTTQCIPRFKLKTRVPKWLTVCKETSQRSCDLTGLNLHYLSIFVLQVRATKSGRHSEWVRIEFCPDKDGKDVS
;
A
#
# COMPACT_ATOMS: atom_id res chain seq x y z
N MET A 1 -66.19 19.63 -6.36
CA MET A 1 -65.28 18.51 -5.98
C MET A 1 -63.89 18.67 -6.61
N ASN A 2 -63.40 19.90 -6.84
CA ASN A 2 -62.28 20.16 -7.76
C ASN A 2 -60.98 20.60 -7.03
N GLY A 3 -60.97 20.56 -5.69
CA GLY A 3 -59.84 21.02 -4.86
C GLY A 3 -59.08 19.92 -4.10
N LEU A 4 -59.47 18.65 -4.28
CA LEU A 4 -58.86 17.52 -3.57
C LEU A 4 -57.96 16.65 -4.50
N MET A 5 -58.27 16.57 -5.80
CA MET A 5 -57.52 15.79 -6.79
C MET A 5 -56.22 16.45 -7.28
N ASN A 6 -56.06 17.76 -7.08
CA ASN A 6 -54.87 18.53 -7.43
C ASN A 6 -53.80 18.51 -6.33
N LYS A 7 -54.19 18.37 -5.05
CA LYS A 7 -53.26 18.24 -3.92
C LYS A 7 -52.59 16.87 -3.85
N THR A 8 -53.30 15.80 -4.23
CA THR A 8 -52.77 14.43 -4.24
C THR A 8 -51.77 14.23 -5.37
N SER A 9 -52.08 14.71 -6.58
CA SER A 9 -51.17 14.61 -7.74
C SER A 9 -49.85 15.38 -7.53
N ALA A 10 -49.90 16.55 -6.88
CA ALA A 10 -48.71 17.32 -6.53
C ALA A 10 -47.86 16.60 -5.47
N MET A 11 -48.50 15.97 -4.46
CA MET A 11 -47.80 15.18 -3.44
C MET A 11 -47.03 14.00 -4.05
N PHE A 12 -47.63 13.25 -4.99
CA PHE A 12 -46.94 12.15 -5.66
C PHE A 12 -45.76 12.63 -6.51
N ALA A 13 -45.94 13.72 -7.27
CA ALA A 13 -44.86 14.29 -8.07
C ALA A 13 -43.69 14.77 -7.20
N VAL A 14 -43.97 15.43 -6.08
CA VAL A 14 -42.95 15.87 -5.11
C VAL A 14 -42.24 14.67 -4.49
N PHE A 15 -42.98 13.63 -4.09
CA PHE A 15 -42.40 12.42 -3.49
C PHE A 15 -41.46 11.69 -4.44
N HIS A 16 -41.84 11.57 -5.73
CA HIS A 16 -40.97 10.99 -6.77
C HIS A 16 -39.73 11.85 -7.05
N LEU A 17 -39.88 13.18 -7.08
CA LEU A 17 -38.75 14.10 -7.25
C LEU A 17 -37.78 14.03 -6.05
N SER A 18 -38.31 13.94 -4.83
CA SER A 18 -37.53 13.77 -3.60
C SER A 18 -36.79 12.44 -3.58
N LEU A 19 -37.42 11.34 -4.02
CA LEU A 19 -36.79 10.02 -4.08
C LEU A 19 -35.64 9.99 -5.09
N LEU A 20 -35.82 10.62 -6.26
CA LEU A 20 -34.78 10.75 -7.29
C LEU A 20 -33.60 11.61 -6.80
N VAL A 21 -33.87 12.72 -6.10
CA VAL A 21 -32.82 13.59 -5.52
C VAL A 21 -32.02 12.87 -4.42
N LEU A 22 -32.68 12.03 -3.61
CA LEU A 22 -32.02 11.25 -2.55
C LEU A 22 -31.15 10.10 -3.11
N CYS A 23 -31.55 9.50 -4.23
CA CYS A 23 -30.73 8.50 -4.92
C CYS A 23 -29.48 9.12 -5.57
N CYS A 24 -29.57 10.36 -6.07
CA CYS A 24 -28.44 11.05 -6.69
C CYS A 24 -27.39 11.60 -5.70
N SER A 25 -27.71 11.67 -4.40
CA SER A 25 -26.79 12.13 -3.35
C SER A 25 -25.99 10.99 -2.72
N SER A 26 -26.21 9.75 -3.16
CA SER A 26 -25.35 8.61 -2.84
C SER A 26 -24.08 8.67 -3.67
N SER A 27 -23.26 9.68 -3.42
CA SER A 27 -21.89 9.74 -3.90
C SER A 27 -21.12 8.58 -3.27
N SER A 28 -21.14 7.42 -3.94
CA SER A 28 -20.15 6.38 -3.69
C SER A 28 -18.81 6.97 -4.06
N SER A 29 -18.13 7.59 -3.08
CA SER A 29 -16.73 7.94 -3.21
C SER A 29 -15.99 6.63 -3.47
N ALA A 30 -15.70 6.33 -4.74
CA ALA A 30 -14.80 5.26 -5.10
C ALA A 30 -13.43 5.71 -4.58
N GLU A 31 -13.12 5.34 -3.34
CA GLU A 31 -11.87 5.71 -2.69
C GLU A 31 -10.74 5.06 -3.48
N ALA A 32 -10.00 5.85 -4.26
CA ALA A 32 -8.96 5.37 -5.15
C ALA A 32 -7.96 4.49 -4.38
N GLU A 33 -7.63 3.31 -4.93
CA GLU A 33 -6.68 2.36 -4.33
C GLU A 33 -5.36 3.05 -4.00
N LEU A 34 -4.79 2.73 -2.83
CA LEU A 34 -3.53 3.33 -2.39
C LEU A 34 -2.39 2.82 -3.28
N ALA A 35 -1.68 3.75 -3.93
CA ALA A 35 -0.60 3.37 -4.81
C ALA A 35 0.51 2.59 -4.07
N PRO A 36 1.17 1.62 -4.72
CA PRO A 36 2.29 0.90 -4.12
C PRO A 36 3.60 1.72 -4.19
N PRO A 37 4.54 1.54 -3.25
CA PRO A 37 5.87 2.17 -3.31
C PRO A 37 6.62 1.87 -4.61
N GLN A 38 7.40 2.82 -5.12
CA GLN A 38 8.05 2.65 -6.42
C GLN A 38 9.55 2.42 -6.29
N ASN A 39 10.13 1.72 -7.27
CA ASN A 39 11.58 1.49 -7.40
C ASN A 39 12.31 1.01 -6.12
N PRO A 40 11.78 0.02 -5.37
CA PRO A 40 12.50 -0.53 -4.23
C PRO A 40 13.89 -1.04 -4.64
N THR A 41 14.93 -0.57 -3.96
CA THR A 41 16.32 -0.88 -4.28
C THR A 41 17.09 -1.14 -2.99
N MET A 42 17.92 -2.18 -2.97
CA MET A 42 18.82 -2.43 -1.85
C MET A 42 20.10 -1.59 -2.01
N ILE A 43 20.40 -0.75 -1.04
CA ILE A 43 21.70 -0.08 -0.91
C ILE A 43 22.58 -0.93 0.01
N THR A 44 23.76 -1.28 -0.48
CA THR A 44 24.73 -2.11 0.23
C THR A 44 26.02 -1.32 0.46
N LEU A 45 26.46 -1.21 1.71
CA LEU A 45 27.78 -0.67 2.04
C LEU A 45 28.42 -1.55 3.11
N ASN A 46 29.40 -2.36 2.71
CA ASN A 46 29.95 -3.45 3.51
C ASN A 46 28.83 -4.43 3.94
N THR A 47 28.68 -4.69 5.23
CA THR A 47 27.63 -5.54 5.80
C THR A 47 26.34 -4.77 6.14
N ASN A 48 26.24 -3.49 5.76
CA ASN A 48 25.04 -2.69 5.99
C ASN A 48 24.09 -2.79 4.79
N TYR A 49 22.82 -3.06 5.09
CA TYR A 49 21.78 -3.28 4.09
C TYR A 49 20.61 -2.35 4.35
N THR A 50 20.37 -1.40 3.44
CA THR A 50 19.25 -0.47 3.56
C THR A 50 18.38 -0.59 2.31
N LEU A 51 17.16 -1.06 2.48
CA LEU A 51 16.16 -1.03 1.42
C LEU A 51 15.59 0.38 1.32
N VAL A 52 15.62 0.99 0.15
CA VAL A 52 15.04 2.32 -0.12
C VAL A 52 14.00 2.23 -1.23
N TRP A 53 13.05 3.16 -1.27
CA TRP A 53 12.05 3.26 -2.33
C TRP A 53 11.64 4.72 -2.56
N THR A 54 11.05 4.99 -3.72
CA THR A 54 10.43 6.28 -4.04
C THR A 54 8.95 6.27 -3.67
N TRP A 55 8.42 7.46 -3.41
CA TRP A 55 7.01 7.68 -3.06
C TRP A 55 6.62 9.08 -3.53
N ASP A 56 6.24 9.15 -4.81
CA ASP A 56 6.01 10.43 -5.50
C ASP A 56 4.52 10.78 -5.57
N GLN A 57 3.81 10.51 -4.48
CA GLN A 57 2.42 10.95 -4.32
C GLN A 57 2.41 12.39 -3.79
N GLY A 58 1.50 13.22 -4.31
CA GLY A 58 1.38 14.63 -3.92
C GLY A 58 1.35 14.87 -2.40
N SER A 59 1.63 16.10 -1.96
CA SER A 59 1.85 16.43 -0.53
C SER A 59 0.72 15.96 0.40
N GLU A 60 -0.55 16.11 -0.01
CA GLU A 60 -1.73 15.64 0.75
C GLU A 60 -1.82 14.11 0.83
N GLU A 61 -1.40 13.43 -0.24
CA GLU A 61 -1.42 11.98 -0.31
C GLU A 61 -0.28 11.37 0.52
N SER A 62 0.87 12.04 0.58
CA SER A 62 2.04 11.65 1.38
C SER A 62 1.86 11.80 2.89
N SER A 63 0.99 12.69 3.36
CA SER A 63 0.74 12.87 4.80
C SER A 63 0.05 11.65 5.41
N GLY A 64 0.56 11.17 6.55
CA GLY A 64 0.00 10.03 7.28
C GLY A 64 0.21 8.66 6.62
N VAL A 65 1.02 8.58 5.56
CA VAL A 65 1.43 7.31 4.97
C VAL A 65 2.55 6.69 5.79
N THR A 66 2.41 5.41 6.07
CA THR A 66 3.46 4.58 6.67
C THR A 66 3.79 3.40 5.79
N PHE A 67 4.96 2.80 5.99
CA PHE A 67 5.47 1.70 5.18
C PHE A 67 5.76 0.49 6.06
N THR A 68 5.52 -0.70 5.50
CA THR A 68 5.88 -1.95 6.16
C THR A 68 6.75 -2.76 5.21
N THR A 69 7.88 -3.25 5.72
CA THR A 69 8.84 -4.05 4.97
C THR A 69 8.89 -5.45 5.55
N GLN A 70 8.83 -6.45 4.69
CA GLN A 70 8.99 -7.86 5.03
C GLN A 70 10.09 -8.51 4.20
N CYS A 71 10.69 -9.55 4.77
CA CYS A 71 11.76 -10.34 4.15
C CYS A 71 11.50 -11.84 4.35
N ILE A 72 11.90 -12.64 3.37
CA ILE A 72 11.92 -14.09 3.48
C ILE A 72 13.05 -14.67 2.61
N PRO A 73 13.77 -15.71 3.05
CA PRO A 73 14.65 -16.43 2.14
C PRO A 73 13.86 -17.07 1.00
N ARG A 74 14.31 -16.92 -0.25
CA ARG A 74 13.58 -17.36 -1.45
C ARG A 74 13.19 -18.84 -1.41
N PHE A 75 14.05 -19.69 -0.86
CA PHE A 75 13.77 -21.12 -0.74
C PHE A 75 12.61 -21.43 0.23
N LYS A 76 12.29 -20.53 1.17
CA LYS A 76 11.14 -20.66 2.09
C LYS A 76 9.81 -20.23 1.46
N LEU A 77 9.80 -19.53 0.33
CA LEU A 77 8.56 -19.17 -0.37
C LEU A 77 7.79 -20.38 -0.90
N LYS A 78 8.48 -21.49 -1.21
CA LYS A 78 7.86 -22.73 -1.70
C LYS A 78 7.24 -23.59 -0.59
N THR A 79 7.35 -23.17 0.67
CA THR A 79 6.75 -23.90 1.78
C THR A 79 5.22 -23.72 1.77
N ARG A 80 4.48 -24.67 2.37
CA ARG A 80 3.01 -24.61 2.41
C ARG A 80 2.47 -23.32 3.03
N VAL A 81 3.20 -22.76 3.99
CA VAL A 81 2.86 -21.51 4.68
C VAL A 81 4.14 -20.67 4.80
N PRO A 82 4.43 -19.78 3.83
CA PRO A 82 5.58 -18.90 3.88
C PRO A 82 5.48 -17.97 5.09
N LYS A 83 6.49 -18.01 5.95
CA LYS A 83 6.59 -17.13 7.13
C LYS A 83 7.48 -15.94 6.79
N TRP A 84 6.86 -14.79 6.57
CA TRP A 84 7.55 -13.53 6.35
C TRP A 84 8.04 -12.94 7.66
N LEU A 85 9.26 -12.43 7.67
CA LEU A 85 9.81 -11.63 8.76
C LEU A 85 9.47 -10.16 8.52
N THR A 86 8.74 -9.53 9.42
CA THR A 86 8.57 -8.06 9.41
C THR A 86 9.84 -7.41 9.93
N VAL A 87 10.46 -6.58 9.11
CA VAL A 87 11.71 -5.88 9.46
C VAL A 87 11.38 -4.48 9.99
N CYS A 88 10.69 -3.68 9.18
CA CYS A 88 10.20 -2.36 9.56
C CYS A 88 8.68 -2.39 9.53
N LYS A 89 8.05 -1.92 10.62
CA LYS A 89 6.59 -1.88 10.75
C LYS A 89 6.13 -0.43 10.83
N GLU A 90 5.22 -0.07 9.91
CA GLU A 90 4.49 1.21 9.91
C GLU A 90 5.41 2.44 10.12
N THR A 91 6.55 2.47 9.43
CA THR A 91 7.52 3.57 9.50
C THR A 91 7.15 4.67 8.51
N SER A 92 7.35 5.94 8.86
CA SER A 92 7.20 7.07 7.91
C SER A 92 8.40 7.23 6.98
N GLN A 93 9.54 6.64 7.33
CA GLN A 93 10.74 6.63 6.51
C GLN A 93 10.52 5.85 5.22
N ARG A 94 11.09 6.35 4.11
CA ARG A 94 11.10 5.69 2.80
C ARG A 94 12.29 4.74 2.65
N SER A 95 12.73 4.20 3.78
CA SER A 95 13.84 3.28 3.90
C SER A 95 13.58 2.31 5.05
N CYS A 96 14.25 1.16 4.99
CA CYS A 96 14.27 0.18 6.05
C CYS A 96 15.69 -0.36 6.19
N ASP A 97 16.20 -0.41 7.43
CA ASP A 97 17.50 -0.98 7.75
C ASP A 97 17.35 -2.49 8.05
N LEU A 98 18.09 -3.30 7.30
CA LEU A 98 18.11 -4.77 7.37
C LEU A 98 19.44 -5.30 7.94
N THR A 99 20.36 -4.42 8.33
CA THR A 99 21.72 -4.78 8.79
C THR A 99 21.69 -5.80 9.92
N GLY A 100 20.74 -5.69 10.84
CA GLY A 100 20.58 -6.61 11.98
C GLY A 100 20.12 -8.03 11.63
N LEU A 101 19.79 -8.33 10.37
CA LEU A 101 19.26 -9.64 9.96
C LEU A 101 20.32 -10.72 9.74
N ASN A 102 21.61 -10.36 9.72
CA ASN A 102 22.71 -11.28 9.43
C ASN A 102 22.45 -12.14 8.18
N LEU A 103 22.12 -11.47 7.06
CA LEU A 103 21.75 -12.13 5.81
C LEU A 103 22.90 -13.01 5.32
N HIS A 104 22.62 -14.29 5.07
CA HIS A 104 23.63 -15.21 4.55
C HIS A 104 24.07 -14.80 3.15
N TYR A 105 25.38 -14.61 2.96
CA TYR A 105 25.97 -14.01 1.76
C TYR A 105 25.54 -14.67 0.43
N LEU A 106 25.51 -16.01 0.39
CA LEU A 106 25.13 -16.79 -0.80
C LEU A 106 23.61 -17.06 -0.93
N SER A 107 22.78 -16.57 0.00
CA SER A 107 21.34 -16.80 -0.05
C SER A 107 20.64 -15.70 -0.85
N ILE A 108 19.56 -16.08 -1.55
CA ILE A 108 18.65 -15.14 -2.19
C ILE A 108 17.49 -14.86 -1.23
N PHE A 109 17.20 -13.60 -0.99
CA PHE A 109 16.10 -13.10 -0.19
C PHE A 109 15.07 -12.42 -1.07
N VAL A 110 13.80 -12.59 -0.73
CA VAL A 110 12.71 -11.82 -1.32
C VAL A 110 12.27 -10.80 -0.29
N LEU A 111 12.29 -9.54 -0.72
CA LEU A 111 11.91 -8.39 0.08
C LEU A 111 10.60 -7.85 -0.48
N GLN A 112 9.74 -7.36 0.39
CA GLN A 112 8.53 -6.69 -0.04
C GLN A 112 8.21 -5.49 0.83
N VAL A 113 7.73 -4.43 0.19
CA VAL A 113 7.30 -3.20 0.86
C VAL A 113 5.89 -2.81 0.38
N ARG A 114 5.08 -2.28 1.29
CA ARG A 114 3.77 -1.70 0.99
C ARG A 114 3.56 -0.40 1.76
N ALA A 115 2.69 0.45 1.25
CA ALA A 115 2.20 1.63 1.93
C ALA A 115 0.92 1.31 2.73
N THR A 116 0.71 2.05 3.82
CA THR A 116 -0.49 2.03 4.65
C THR A 116 -0.93 3.46 4.90
N LYS A 117 -2.22 3.74 4.73
CA LYS A 117 -2.82 5.04 5.09
C LYS A 117 -4.22 4.81 5.63
N SER A 118 -4.50 5.27 6.84
CA SER A 118 -5.83 5.15 7.48
C SER A 118 -6.41 3.72 7.43
N GLY A 119 -5.58 2.71 7.67
CA GLY A 119 -5.98 1.28 7.64
C GLY A 119 -6.09 0.67 6.24
N ARG A 120 -5.98 1.46 5.18
CA ARG A 120 -5.90 0.98 3.79
C ARG A 120 -4.46 0.60 3.47
N HIS A 121 -4.29 -0.40 2.62
CA HIS A 121 -2.98 -0.90 2.20
C HIS A 121 -2.85 -0.82 0.69
N SER A 122 -1.64 -0.51 0.22
CA SER A 122 -1.29 -0.76 -1.17
C SER A 122 -1.01 -2.24 -1.39
N GLU A 123 -0.93 -2.63 -2.67
CA GLU A 123 -0.27 -3.87 -3.06
C GLU A 123 1.20 -3.90 -2.60
N TRP A 124 1.74 -5.12 -2.47
CA TRP A 124 3.14 -5.35 -2.16
C TRP A 124 4.00 -5.21 -3.42
N VAL A 125 5.08 -4.41 -3.34
CA VAL A 125 6.14 -4.43 -4.35
C VAL A 125 7.28 -5.30 -3.87
N ARG A 126 7.75 -6.20 -4.73
CA ARG A 126 8.76 -7.21 -4.40
C ARG A 126 10.05 -7.01 -5.17
N ILE A 127 11.17 -7.32 -4.51
CA ILE A 127 12.48 -7.50 -5.15
C ILE A 127 13.15 -8.76 -4.64
N GLU A 128 14.03 -9.33 -5.45
CA GLU A 128 15.00 -10.33 -4.99
C GLU A 128 16.34 -9.63 -4.71
N PHE A 129 17.07 -10.12 -3.70
CA PHE A 129 18.38 -9.62 -3.32
C PHE A 129 19.29 -10.78 -2.91
N CYS A 130 20.52 -10.79 -3.40
CA CYS A 130 21.57 -11.71 -3.04
C CYS A 130 22.83 -10.91 -2.65
N PRO A 131 23.28 -10.96 -1.38
CA PRO A 131 24.42 -10.15 -0.95
C PRO A 131 25.70 -10.37 -1.78
N ASP A 132 25.95 -11.59 -2.26
CA ASP A 132 27.09 -11.94 -3.12
C ASP A 132 27.05 -11.28 -4.50
N LYS A 133 25.86 -11.21 -5.11
CA LYS A 133 25.72 -10.72 -6.49
C LYS A 133 25.46 -9.24 -6.57
N ASP A 134 24.74 -8.72 -5.57
CA ASP A 134 24.18 -7.37 -5.58
C ASP A 134 24.93 -6.44 -4.61
N GLY A 135 25.71 -6.99 -3.68
CA GLY A 135 26.63 -6.25 -2.84
C GLY A 135 27.81 -5.78 -3.67
N LYS A 136 27.79 -4.53 -4.13
CA LYS A 136 28.96 -3.97 -4.83
C LYS A 136 30.11 -3.81 -3.85
N ASP A 137 31.22 -4.46 -4.14
CA ASP A 137 32.53 -4.01 -3.69
C ASP A 137 32.79 -2.66 -4.35
N VAL A 138 32.81 -1.58 -3.56
CA VAL A 138 33.43 -0.32 -4.02
C VAL A 138 34.94 -0.55 -3.92
N SER A 139 35.52 -1.11 -4.98
CA SER A 139 36.97 -1.19 -5.17
C SER A 139 37.51 0.13 -5.69
#